data_AF-A0A446C596-F1
#
_entry.id   AF-A0A446C596-F1
#
_cell.length_a   1.000
_cell.length_b   1.000
_cell.length_c   1.000
_cell.angle_alpha   90.00
_cell.angle_beta   90.00
_cell.angle_gamma   90.00
#
_symmetry.space_group_name_H-M   'P 1'
#
loop_
_entity.id
_entity.type
_entity.pdbx_description
1 polymer ?
#
loop_
_entity_poly.entity_id
_entity_poly.type
_entity_poly.pdbx_seq_one_letter_code
_entity_poly.pdbx_strand_id
1 'polypeptide(L)' 'MPIPDKAEPLLDDKAGLPPLALGLRELLALQGIPASEAQVRGAAKTLARLAPPAPRQEPRQ' A
#
# COMPACT_ATOMS: atom_id res chain seq x y z
N MET A 1 10.43 8.08 40.33
CA MET A 1 11.06 8.40 39.03
C MET A 1 10.15 7.84 37.94
N PRO A 2 9.26 8.64 37.31
CA PRO A 2 8.35 8.13 36.29
C PRO A 2 9.11 7.99 34.97
N ILE A 3 8.99 6.81 34.36
CA ILE A 3 9.51 6.52 33.03
C ILE A 3 8.71 7.40 32.04
N PRO A 4 9.35 8.22 31.20
CA PRO A 4 8.63 8.97 30.20
C PRO A 4 8.10 7.99 29.16
N ASP A 5 6.78 7.91 29.11
CA ASP A 5 5.99 7.20 28.12
C ASP A 5 6.34 7.77 26.74
N LYS A 6 7.24 7.09 26.03
CA LYS A 6 7.48 7.34 24.62
C LYS A 6 6.28 6.76 23.87
N ALA A 7 5.17 7.48 23.92
CA ALA A 7 4.15 7.38 22.89
C ALA A 7 4.82 7.82 21.59
N GLU A 8 5.40 6.85 20.88
CA GLU A 8 5.80 7.06 19.50
C GLU A 8 4.60 7.63 18.76
N PRO A 9 4.76 8.71 17.98
CA PRO A 9 3.69 9.10 17.10
C PRO A 9 3.46 7.90 16.18
N LEU A 10 2.25 7.33 16.22
CA LEU A 10 1.75 6.47 15.15
C LEU A 10 1.80 7.34 13.90
N LEU A 11 2.96 7.35 13.25
CA LEU A 11 3.15 7.89 11.93
C LEU A 11 2.06 7.22 11.12
N ASP A 12 1.23 8.04 10.51
CA ASP A 12 0.17 7.59 9.64
C ASP A 12 0.83 6.80 8.50
N ASP A 13 0.97 5.48 8.69
CA ASP A 13 1.68 4.53 7.82
C ASP A 13 1.08 4.47 6.41
N LYS A 14 -0.02 5.20 6.20
CA LYS A 14 -0.66 5.40 4.90
C LYS A 14 0.10 6.39 4.01
N ALA A 15 0.93 7.28 4.57
CA ALA A 15 1.60 8.34 3.80
C ALA A 15 2.71 7.85 2.85
N GLY A 16 3.19 6.61 3.00
CA GLY A 16 4.27 6.06 2.17
C GLY A 16 3.86 4.95 1.23
N LEU A 17 2.60 4.51 1.22
CA LEU A 17 2.18 3.35 0.44
C LEU A 17 1.84 3.76 -1.01
N PRO A 18 2.38 3.05 -2.03
CA PRO A 18 1.96 3.30 -3.40
C PRO A 18 0.44 3.09 -3.54
N PRO A 19 -0.27 3.82 -4.42
CA PRO A 19 -1.74 3.74 -4.51
C PRO A 19 -2.26 2.30 -4.67
N LEU A 20 -1.55 1.47 -5.43
CA LEU A 20 -1.86 0.03 -5.60
C LEU A 20 -1.73 -0.78 -4.31
N ALA A 21 -0.84 -0.40 -3.38
CA ALA A 21 -0.67 -1.09 -2.11
C ALA A 21 -1.85 -0.86 -1.15
N LEU A 22 -2.48 0.32 -1.20
CA LEU A 22 -3.70 0.57 -0.42
C LEU A 22 -4.82 -0.37 -0.88
N GLY A 23 -5.08 -0.41 -2.19
CA GLY A 23 -6.10 -1.29 -2.77
C GLY A 23 -5.81 -2.76 -2.53
N LEU A 24 -4.55 -3.18 -2.61
CA LEU A 24 -4.15 -4.56 -2.32
C LEU A 24 -4.37 -4.93 -0.85
N ARG A 25 -4.06 -4.02 0.08
CA ARG A 25 -4.28 -4.24 1.52
C ARG A 25 -5.76 -4.44 1.83
N GLU A 26 -6.63 -3.61 1.26
CA GLU A 26 -8.08 -3.72 1.43
C GLU A 26 -8.62 -5.05 0.86
N LEU A 27 -8.14 -5.45 -0.33
CA LEU A 27 -8.51 -6.72 -0.96
C LEU A 27 -8.14 -7.93 -0.10
N LEU A 28 -6.92 -7.94 0.45
CA LEU A 28 -6.46 -9.01 1.34
C LEU A 28 -7.26 -9.04 2.64
N ALA A 29 -7.59 -7.86 3.19
CA ALA A 29 -8.43 -7.76 4.39
C ALA A 29 -9.85 -8.29 4.15
N LEU A 30 -10.46 -8.00 3.00
CA LEU A 30 -11.77 -8.52 2.63
C LEU A 30 -11.79 -10.05 2.49
N GLN A 31 -10.66 -10.64 2.09
CA GLN A 31 -10.50 -12.09 1.98
C GLN A 31 -10.06 -12.75 3.30
N GLY A 32 -9.86 -11.96 4.36
CA GLY A 32 -9.35 -12.45 5.64
C GLY A 32 -7.91 -12.96 5.58
N ILE A 33 -7.13 -12.52 4.57
CA ILE A 33 -5.73 -12.93 4.40
C ILE A 33 -4.86 -11.99 5.23
N PRO A 34 -4.18 -12.48 6.28
CA PRO A 34 -3.23 -11.68 7.01
C PRO A 34 -2.00 -11.43 6.14
N ALA A 35 -1.67 -10.15 5.92
CA ALA A 35 -0.47 -9.75 5.20
C ALA A 35 0.23 -8.62 5.93
N SER A 36 1.56 -8.74 6.05
CA SER A 36 2.39 -7.67 6.57
C SER A 36 2.50 -6.53 5.55
N GLU A 37 2.82 -5.34 6.04
CA GLU A 37 2.98 -4.17 5.17
C GLU A 37 4.08 -4.37 4.11
N ALA A 38 5.18 -5.06 4.47
CA ALA A 38 6.25 -5.41 3.55
C ALA A 38 5.75 -6.32 2.42
N GLN A 39 4.88 -7.29 2.74
CA GLN A 39 4.26 -8.18 1.74
C GLN A 39 3.35 -7.40 0.79
N VAL A 40 2.51 -6.51 1.33
CA VAL A 40 1.62 -5.65 0.54
C VAL A 40 2.42 -4.74 -0.40
N ARG A 41 3.46 -4.07 0.11
CA ARG A 41 4.34 -3.19 -0.69
C ARG A 41 5.06 -3.98 -1.79
N GLY A 42 5.62 -5.15 -1.46
CA GLY A 42 6.32 -6.00 -2.42
C GLY A 42 5.41 -6.51 -3.53
N ALA A 43 4.21 -6.96 -3.18
CA ALA A 43 3.21 -7.41 -4.13
C ALA A 43 2.71 -6.26 -5.02
N ALA A 44 2.42 -5.09 -4.46
CA ALA A 44 2.03 -3.91 -5.24
C ALA A 44 3.11 -3.49 -6.25
N LYS A 45 4.39 -3.53 -5.86
CA LYS A 45 5.53 -3.26 -6.76
C LYS A 45 5.62 -4.29 -7.89
N THR A 46 5.35 -5.56 -7.60
CA THR A 46 5.34 -6.61 -8.61
C THR A 46 4.17 -6.47 -9.57
N LEU A 47 2.97 -6.19 -9.06
CA LEU A 47 1.80 -5.91 -9.89
C LEU A 47 2.03 -4.69 -10.79
N ALA A 48 2.63 -3.62 -10.28
CA ALA A 48 2.97 -2.44 -11.08
C ALA A 48 3.95 -2.75 -12.23
N ARG A 49 4.85 -3.73 -12.06
CA ARG A 49 5.78 -4.19 -13.11
C ARG A 49 5.10 -5.09 -14.14
N LEU A 50 4.12 -5.87 -13.72
CA LEU A 50 3.38 -6.79 -14.59
C LEU A 50 2.21 -6.12 -15.31
N ALA A 51 1.73 -4.98 -14.78
CA ALA A 51 0.67 -4.22 -15.38
C ALA A 51 1.10 -3.78 -16.80
N PRO A 52 0.30 -4.07 -17.84
CA PRO A 52 0.58 -3.54 -19.16
C PRO A 52 0.61 -2.01 -19.09
N PRO A 53 1.46 -1.35 -19.89
CA PRO A 53 1.48 0.11 -19.94
C PRO A 53 0.07 0.59 -20.27
N ALA A 54 -0.44 1.53 -19.47
CA ALA A 54 -1.77 2.08 -19.70
C ALA A 54 -1.83 2.54 -21.17
N PRO A 55 -2.83 2.09 -21.95
CA PRO A 55 -2.98 2.56 -23.32
C PRO A 55 -3.05 4.08 -23.26
N ARG A 56 -2.16 4.75 -24.01
CA ARG A 56 -2.23 6.21 -24.16
C ARG A 56 -3.65 6.50 -24.60
N GLN A 57 -4.40 7.20 -23.75
CA GLN A 57 -5.64 7.81 -24.19
C GLN A 57 -5.22 8.88 -25.19
N GLU A 58 -5.17 8.51 -26.47
CA GLU A 58 -5.16 9.50 -27.53
C GLU A 58 -6.44 10.31 -27.33
N PRO A 59 -6.33 11.65 -27.19
CA PRO A 59 -7.52 12.47 -27.09
C PRO A 59 -8.30 12.24 -28.39
N ARG A 60 -9.45 11.56 -28.29
CA ARG A 60 -10.44 11.51 -29.36
C ARG A 60 -10.88 12.95 -29.60
N GLN A 61 -10.33 13.55 -30.64
CA GLN A 61 -10.91 14.74 -31.28
C GLN A 61 -12.15 14.32 -32.07
#